data_AF-F6H6Z2-F1
#
_entry.id   AF-F6H6Z2-F1
#
_cell.length_a   1.000
_cell.length_b   1.000
_cell.length_c   1.000
_cell.angle_alpha   90.00
_cell.angle_beta   90.00
_cell.angle_gamma   90.00
#
_symmetry.space_group_name_H-M   'P 1'
#
loop_
_entity.id
_entity.type
_entity.pdbx_description
1 polymer ?
#
loop_
_entity_poly.entity_id
_entity_poly.type
_entity_poly.pdbx_seq_one_letter_code
_entity_poly.pdbx_strand_id
1 'polypeptide(L)'
;MMHTVRESNNNRQSKQLSYSDTNREVPFQVPVKVNIVLIGFNNDGGYRYMVDAHKLEEFLRISFPSHRPSCLETGELLDIEHHIVYNVFPAGQPELIALEKALKEAMVPAGTARESDYGREVPLFEVDATAVESVFQKLYSYIFDMDNSGYNAAEMDRPVPSAIFIVNFDKVRMDPRNKEIDLDSLMYGKITQRTEEEMKRQEGEYIYLLLDIRLSAPYEKASHVHERSIVNWLWSAGCHPFGPFSNTSQMSQMLQDVALRNTIYARVDSALHRIRDTSEYVQTFAAEYLKTPLSEPVKGKKNKSSTELWLEKFYKKKTNLPEPLPHELVERLEKFLDNLEEELVDLSSLLYDHRLQDAHLNSS
;
A
#
# COMPACT_ATOMS: atom_id res chain seq x y z
N MET A 1 3.69 14.57 69.95
CA MET A 1 4.77 15.56 70.07
C MET A 1 6.09 14.86 69.75
N MET A 2 6.68 15.21 68.59
CA MET A 2 8.05 14.97 68.08
C MET A 2 8.73 13.61 68.36
N HIS A 3 8.78 12.73 67.35
CA HIS A 3 9.90 12.53 66.39
C HIS A 3 11.20 11.99 67.01
N THR A 4 11.44 10.70 66.78
CA THR A 4 12.76 10.07 66.91
C THR A 4 13.32 9.80 65.51
N VAL A 5 14.53 10.30 65.30
CA VAL A 5 15.39 10.10 64.14
C VAL A 5 16.00 8.69 64.18
N ARG A 6 16.03 7.98 63.05
CA ARG A 6 17.20 7.18 62.62
C ARG A 6 17.11 6.81 61.14
N GLU A 7 18.09 7.33 60.41
CA GLU A 7 18.46 6.92 59.06
C GLU A 7 18.81 5.43 59.01
N SER A 8 18.52 4.80 57.87
CA SER A 8 19.41 3.83 57.23
C SER A 8 19.06 3.78 55.74
N ASN A 9 19.83 4.55 54.97
CA ASN A 9 19.88 4.47 53.52
C ASN A 9 20.48 3.12 53.11
N ASN A 10 19.66 2.24 52.53
CA ASN A 10 20.04 1.34 51.44
C ASN A 10 18.82 0.53 51.00
N ASN A 11 18.15 1.00 49.95
CA ASN A 11 17.52 0.12 48.97
C ASN A 11 17.33 0.88 47.66
N ARG A 12 18.37 0.83 46.82
CA ARG A 12 18.22 0.94 45.38
C ARG A 12 17.45 -0.28 44.90
N GLN A 13 16.57 -0.05 43.94
CA GLN A 13 15.69 -0.98 43.24
C GLN A 13 14.33 -1.20 43.91
N SER A 14 13.30 -1.09 43.08
CA SER A 14 11.87 -1.30 43.33
C SER A 14 11.12 -0.18 44.07
N LYS A 15 10.81 0.91 43.34
CA LYS A 15 9.44 1.42 43.23
C LYS A 15 9.29 2.56 42.22
N GLN A 16 8.26 2.42 41.40
CA GLN A 16 7.51 3.47 40.70
C GLN A 16 8.21 4.23 39.58
N LEU A 17 8.06 3.71 38.36
CA LEU A 17 7.60 4.53 37.23
C LEU A 17 6.46 3.80 36.51
N SER A 18 5.36 3.67 37.24
CA SER A 18 4.03 3.39 36.71
C SER A 18 3.22 4.66 36.89
N TYR A 19 3.36 5.64 36.00
CA TYR A 19 2.45 6.79 35.92
C TYR A 19 2.56 7.41 34.52
N SER A 20 1.53 7.16 33.71
CA SER A 20 0.96 8.07 32.71
C SER A 20 1.91 8.82 31.77
N ASP A 21 2.24 8.21 30.63
CA ASP A 21 2.64 8.94 29.41
C ASP A 21 1.43 9.06 28.46
N THR A 22 0.35 9.68 28.93
CA THR A 22 -0.81 10.04 28.09
C THR A 22 -0.66 11.40 27.41
N ASN A 23 0.50 12.06 27.55
CA ASN A 23 0.77 13.41 27.06
C ASN A 23 2.23 13.57 26.59
N ARG A 24 2.76 12.60 25.84
CA ARG A 24 3.92 12.91 24.98
C ARG A 24 3.39 13.60 23.74
N GLU A 25 3.69 14.89 23.60
CA GLU A 25 3.56 15.60 22.32
C GLU A 25 4.23 14.75 21.25
N VAL A 26 3.46 14.32 20.25
CA VAL A 26 3.99 13.50 19.16
C VAL A 26 4.94 14.39 18.35
N PRO A 27 6.22 14.02 18.20
CA PRO A 27 7.22 14.92 17.61
C PRO A 27 7.02 15.10 16.09
N PHE A 28 6.28 14.22 15.44
CA PHE A 28 6.10 14.23 13.99
C PHE A 28 4.63 14.03 13.60
N GLN A 29 4.02 15.10 13.07
CA GLN A 29 2.66 15.08 12.51
C GLN A 29 2.72 15.17 10.99
N VAL A 30 2.17 14.16 10.31
CA VAL A 30 2.17 14.08 8.85
C VAL A 30 0.75 14.21 8.33
N PRO A 31 0.44 15.20 7.47
CA PRO A 31 -0.86 15.27 6.80
C PRO A 31 -0.96 14.16 5.76
N VAL A 32 -1.98 13.31 5.88
CA VAL A 32 -2.30 12.25 4.91
C VAL A 32 -3.62 12.59 4.25
N LYS A 33 -3.62 12.75 2.93
CA LYS A 33 -4.85 12.99 2.15
C LYS A 33 -5.47 11.66 1.75
N VAL A 34 -6.74 11.46 2.09
CA VAL A 34 -7.52 10.29 1.70
C VAL A 34 -8.65 10.76 0.81
N ASN A 35 -8.54 10.48 -0.49
CA ASN A 35 -9.58 10.80 -1.45
C ASN A 35 -10.53 9.60 -1.59
N ILE A 36 -11.83 9.84 -1.48
CA ILE A 36 -12.86 8.81 -1.58
C ILE A 36 -13.76 9.19 -2.75
N VAL A 37 -13.91 8.29 -3.72
CA VAL A 37 -14.78 8.48 -4.88
C VAL A 37 -16.01 7.60 -4.73
N LEU A 38 -17.18 8.20 -4.68
CA LEU A 38 -18.47 7.51 -4.53
C LEU A 38 -19.12 7.34 -5.90
N ILE A 39 -19.31 6.10 -6.33
CA ILE A 39 -19.94 5.76 -7.63
C ILE A 39 -21.24 4.99 -7.37
N GLY A 40 -22.36 5.45 -7.91
CA GLY A 40 -23.66 4.81 -7.71
C GLY A 40 -24.37 5.16 -6.41
N PHE A 41 -24.00 6.28 -5.78
CA PHE A 41 -24.60 6.79 -4.54
C PHE A 41 -25.38 8.09 -4.75
N ASN A 42 -25.84 8.36 -5.96
CA ASN A 42 -26.65 9.53 -6.29
C ASN A 42 -28.08 9.14 -6.73
N ASN A 43 -28.65 8.10 -6.10
CA ASN A 43 -29.91 7.45 -6.51
C ASN A 43 -29.86 6.82 -7.92
N ASP A 44 -28.67 6.58 -8.45
CA ASP A 44 -28.41 6.07 -9.79
C ASP A 44 -27.91 4.62 -9.78
N GLY A 45 -27.21 4.20 -8.71
CA GLY A 45 -26.70 2.84 -8.52
C GLY A 45 -27.68 1.83 -7.93
N GLY A 46 -27.14 0.73 -7.40
CA GLY A 46 -27.89 -0.36 -6.79
C GLY A 46 -28.75 0.10 -5.61
N TYR A 47 -29.95 -0.48 -5.45
CA TYR A 47 -30.92 -0.12 -4.40
C TYR A 47 -31.30 1.36 -4.31
N ARG A 48 -30.85 2.21 -5.25
CA ARG A 48 -31.04 3.66 -5.26
C ARG A 48 -30.54 4.34 -3.98
N TYR A 49 -29.42 3.86 -3.44
CA TYR A 49 -28.81 4.53 -2.29
C TYR A 49 -28.33 5.94 -2.63
N MET A 50 -28.46 6.83 -1.65
CA MET A 50 -27.98 8.20 -1.71
C MET A 50 -27.05 8.45 -0.52
N VAL A 51 -25.84 8.94 -0.81
CA VAL A 51 -24.90 9.37 0.21
C VAL A 51 -24.55 10.84 -0.03
N ASP A 52 -24.80 11.66 0.98
CA ASP A 52 -24.38 13.06 0.98
C ASP A 52 -22.87 13.12 1.23
N ALA A 53 -22.12 13.53 0.21
CA ALA A 53 -20.66 13.55 0.23
C ALA A 53 -20.11 14.44 1.35
N HIS A 54 -20.72 15.60 1.61
CA HIS A 54 -20.28 16.53 2.66
C HIS A 54 -20.53 15.96 4.05
N LYS A 55 -21.69 15.33 4.27
CA LYS A 55 -21.97 14.67 5.55
C LYS A 55 -21.03 13.49 5.81
N LEU A 56 -20.69 12.72 4.77
CA LEU A 56 -19.72 11.63 4.90
C LEU A 56 -18.32 12.17 5.21
N GLU A 57 -17.88 13.21 4.51
CA GLU A 57 -16.59 13.86 4.75
C GLU A 57 -16.51 14.40 6.20
N GLU A 58 -17.55 15.09 6.66
CA GLU A 58 -17.63 15.62 8.02
C GLU A 58 -17.62 14.48 9.05
N PHE A 59 -18.39 13.42 8.82
CA PHE A 59 -18.41 12.24 9.68
C PHE A 59 -17.03 11.61 9.80
N LEU A 60 -16.34 11.35 8.68
CA LEU A 60 -15.00 10.76 8.67
C LEU A 60 -13.98 11.64 9.38
N ARG A 61 -14.04 12.96 9.16
CA ARG A 61 -13.18 13.94 9.82
C ARG A 61 -13.39 13.97 11.34
N ILE A 62 -14.63 13.84 11.82
CA ILE A 62 -14.94 13.86 13.26
C ILE A 62 -14.61 12.51 13.92
N SER A 63 -14.95 11.41 13.26
CA SER A 63 -14.79 10.06 13.82
C SER A 63 -13.35 9.55 13.74
N PHE A 64 -12.62 9.92 12.69
CA PHE A 64 -11.27 9.41 12.40
C PHE A 64 -10.30 10.54 12.01
N PRO A 65 -10.09 11.54 12.89
CA PRO A 65 -9.28 12.73 12.58
C PRO A 65 -7.78 12.42 12.43
N SER A 66 -7.29 11.42 13.17
CA SER A 66 -5.90 11.00 13.12
C SER A 66 -5.76 9.48 13.23
N HIS A 67 -4.64 8.97 12.74
CA HIS A 67 -4.26 7.58 12.88
C HIS A 67 -2.81 7.49 13.33
N ARG A 68 -2.59 6.81 14.46
CA ARG A 68 -1.26 6.51 14.97
C ARG A 68 -0.95 5.03 14.74
N PRO A 69 -0.01 4.71 13.84
CA PRO A 69 0.38 3.33 13.61
C PRO A 69 1.08 2.75 14.85
N SER A 70 0.94 1.45 15.05
CA SER A 70 1.66 0.71 16.08
C SER A 70 2.75 -0.18 15.47
N CYS A 71 3.82 -0.41 16.23
CA CYS A 71 4.81 -1.42 15.91
C CYS A 71 4.16 -2.80 15.98
N LEU A 72 4.31 -3.60 14.93
CA LEU A 72 3.70 -4.93 14.84
C LEU A 72 4.26 -5.90 15.89
N GLU A 73 5.52 -5.75 16.28
CA GLU A 73 6.21 -6.65 17.22
C GLU A 73 5.91 -6.30 18.69
N THR A 74 5.86 -5.02 19.03
CA THR A 74 5.71 -4.56 20.42
C THR A 74 4.29 -4.10 20.74
N GLY A 75 3.48 -3.79 19.73
CA GLY A 75 2.17 -3.16 19.89
C GLY A 75 2.24 -1.69 20.33
N GLU A 76 3.44 -1.16 20.57
CA GLU A 76 3.64 0.22 21.01
C GLU A 76 3.40 1.19 19.86
N LEU A 77 2.83 2.35 20.17
CA LEU A 77 2.52 3.38 19.19
C LEU A 77 3.81 4.07 18.72
N LEU A 78 3.97 4.20 17.39
CA LEU A 78 5.14 4.85 16.81
C LEU A 78 5.13 6.36 17.10
N ASP A 79 6.28 7.01 17.11
CA ASP A 79 6.40 8.48 17.33
C ASP A 79 6.04 9.32 16.09
N ILE A 80 5.03 8.87 15.34
CA ILE A 80 4.47 9.54 14.17
C ILE A 80 2.94 9.51 14.29
N GLU A 81 2.29 10.64 14.04
CA GLU A 81 0.83 10.73 13.97
C GLU A 81 0.40 11.22 12.58
N HIS A 82 -0.49 10.46 11.93
CA HIS A 82 -1.07 10.86 10.66
C HIS A 82 -2.31 11.71 10.92
N HIS A 83 -2.31 12.96 10.46
CA HIS A 83 -3.50 13.80 10.44
C HIS A 83 -4.24 13.57 9.14
N ILE A 84 -5.43 12.99 9.20
CA ILE A 84 -6.13 12.55 8.00
C ILE A 84 -7.02 13.67 7.47
N VAL A 85 -6.79 14.03 6.21
CA VAL A 85 -7.63 14.98 5.46
C VAL A 85 -8.45 14.19 4.46
N TYR A 86 -9.74 14.07 4.71
CA TYR A 86 -10.66 13.38 3.80
C TYR A 86 -11.17 14.32 2.72
N ASN A 87 -11.22 13.83 1.49
CA ASN A 87 -11.94 14.48 0.40
C ASN A 87 -12.92 13.46 -0.18
N VAL A 88 -14.20 13.81 -0.31
CA VAL A 88 -15.22 12.92 -0.85
C VAL A 88 -15.76 13.46 -2.18
N PHE A 89 -15.59 12.69 -3.24
CA PHE A 89 -15.97 13.05 -4.60
C PHE A 89 -17.15 12.18 -5.07
N PRO A 90 -18.35 12.74 -5.28
CA PRO A 90 -19.42 12.01 -5.93
C PRO A 90 -19.15 11.91 -7.44
N ALA A 91 -19.17 10.71 -7.99
CA ALA A 91 -19.16 10.49 -9.42
C ALA A 91 -20.58 10.64 -9.99
N GLY A 92 -20.68 11.07 -11.24
CA GLY A 92 -21.95 11.22 -11.93
C GLY A 92 -22.51 9.91 -12.49
N GLN A 93 -23.75 10.00 -12.96
CA GLN A 93 -24.45 8.91 -13.64
C GLN A 93 -23.71 8.44 -14.91
N PRO A 94 -23.16 9.30 -15.78
CA PRO A 94 -22.41 8.85 -16.95
C PRO A 94 -21.22 7.95 -16.59
N GLU A 95 -20.49 8.29 -15.52
CA GLU A 95 -19.32 7.54 -15.05
C GLU A 95 -19.74 6.17 -14.49
N LEU A 96 -20.83 6.11 -13.72
CA LEU A 96 -21.42 4.86 -13.25
C LEU A 96 -21.84 3.96 -14.41
N ILE A 97 -22.62 4.49 -15.36
CA ILE A 97 -23.16 3.69 -16.46
C ILE A 97 -22.06 3.20 -17.40
N ALA A 98 -21.01 4.00 -17.62
CA ALA A 98 -19.82 3.57 -18.36
C ALA A 98 -19.11 2.38 -17.69
N LEU A 99 -18.97 2.40 -16.35
CA LEU A 99 -18.40 1.30 -15.58
C LEU A 99 -19.29 0.06 -15.60
N GLU A 100 -20.61 0.22 -15.42
CA GLU A 100 -21.56 -0.90 -15.49
C GLU A 100 -21.58 -1.55 -16.88
N LYS A 101 -21.47 -0.74 -17.95
CA LYS A 101 -21.36 -1.22 -19.33
C LYS A 101 -20.07 -2.01 -19.53
N ALA A 102 -18.93 -1.47 -19.12
CA ALA A 102 -17.65 -2.15 -19.23
C ALA A 102 -17.63 -3.47 -18.45
N LEU A 103 -18.16 -3.48 -17.22
CA LEU A 103 -18.30 -4.70 -16.42
C LEU A 103 -19.20 -5.73 -17.12
N LYS A 104 -20.37 -5.31 -17.60
CA LYS A 104 -21.32 -6.19 -18.31
C LYS A 104 -20.71 -6.81 -19.56
N GLU A 105 -19.97 -6.03 -20.34
CA GLU A 105 -19.30 -6.51 -21.56
C GLU A 105 -18.11 -7.45 -21.26
N ALA A 106 -17.45 -7.25 -20.12
CA ALA A 106 -16.33 -8.07 -19.67
C ALA A 106 -16.74 -9.35 -18.90
N MET A 107 -18.03 -9.52 -18.56
CA MET A 107 -18.52 -10.72 -17.86
C MET A 107 -18.52 -11.95 -18.76
N VAL A 108 -17.70 -12.94 -18.40
CA VAL A 108 -17.61 -14.24 -19.07
C VAL A 108 -18.26 -15.31 -18.20
N PRO A 109 -19.15 -16.18 -18.73
CA PRO A 109 -19.74 -17.27 -17.97
C PRO A 109 -18.68 -18.25 -17.46
N ALA A 110 -18.69 -18.55 -16.16
CA ALA A 110 -17.72 -19.40 -15.46
C ALA A 110 -18.36 -20.57 -14.68
N GLY A 111 -19.63 -20.91 -15.01
CA GLY A 111 -20.36 -22.03 -14.40
C GLY A 111 -21.39 -21.56 -13.39
N THR A 112 -21.46 -22.24 -12.24
CA THR A 112 -22.38 -21.91 -11.14
C THR A 112 -21.60 -21.69 -9.84
N ALA A 113 -22.10 -20.78 -9.00
CA ALA A 113 -21.59 -20.52 -7.66
C ALA A 113 -22.73 -20.62 -6.64
N ARG A 114 -22.37 -20.90 -5.39
CA ARG A 114 -23.32 -21.11 -4.31
C ARG A 114 -23.44 -19.85 -3.45
N GLU A 115 -24.66 -19.38 -3.24
CA GLU A 115 -24.91 -18.22 -2.35
C GLU A 115 -24.54 -18.54 -0.89
N SER A 116 -24.05 -17.54 -0.17
CA SER A 116 -23.50 -17.68 1.20
C SER A 116 -24.52 -18.13 2.23
N ASP A 117 -25.76 -17.69 2.12
CA ASP A 117 -26.67 -17.71 3.27
C ASP A 117 -27.54 -18.98 3.33
N TYR A 118 -27.99 -19.53 2.20
CA TYR A 118 -28.74 -20.81 2.17
C TYR A 118 -28.54 -21.61 0.86
N GLY A 119 -27.54 -21.24 0.06
CA GLY A 119 -26.90 -22.12 -0.91
C GLY A 119 -27.72 -22.56 -2.11
N ARG A 120 -28.49 -21.66 -2.72
CA ARG A 120 -28.97 -21.81 -4.09
C ARG A 120 -27.77 -21.71 -5.04
N GLU A 121 -27.71 -22.60 -6.03
CA GLU A 121 -26.75 -22.46 -7.13
C GLU A 121 -27.26 -21.40 -8.11
N VAL A 122 -26.43 -20.40 -8.36
CA VAL A 122 -26.68 -19.30 -9.28
C VAL A 122 -25.57 -19.22 -10.32
N PRO A 123 -25.83 -18.68 -11.52
CA PRO A 123 -24.79 -18.49 -12.53
C PRO A 123 -23.63 -17.65 -12.01
N LEU A 124 -22.42 -18.08 -12.34
CA LEU A 124 -21.16 -17.40 -12.03
C LEU A 124 -20.63 -16.73 -13.28
N PHE A 125 -20.23 -15.47 -13.15
CA PHE A 125 -19.50 -14.73 -14.16
C PHE A 125 -18.13 -14.32 -13.63
N GLU A 126 -17.12 -14.41 -14.48
CA GLU A 126 -15.78 -13.91 -14.21
C GLU A 126 -15.52 -12.68 -15.07
N VAL A 127 -14.81 -11.70 -14.51
CA VAL A 127 -14.49 -10.43 -15.16
C VAL A 127 -13.00 -10.16 -14.99
N ASP A 128 -12.23 -10.06 -16.06
CA ASP A 128 -10.83 -9.63 -15.96
C ASP A 128 -10.75 -8.15 -15.51
N ALA A 129 -10.07 -7.86 -14.40
CA ALA A 129 -9.96 -6.48 -13.91
C ALA A 129 -9.27 -5.56 -14.91
N THR A 130 -8.31 -6.07 -15.68
CA THR A 130 -7.63 -5.30 -16.74
C THR A 130 -8.61 -4.78 -17.79
N ALA A 131 -9.76 -5.45 -17.99
CA ALA A 131 -10.79 -5.02 -18.92
C ALA A 131 -11.53 -3.75 -18.46
N VAL A 132 -11.58 -3.48 -17.15
CA VAL A 132 -12.29 -2.33 -16.58
C VAL A 132 -11.38 -1.25 -16.00
N GLU A 133 -10.10 -1.57 -15.77
CA GLU A 133 -9.08 -0.64 -15.26
C GLU A 133 -9.02 0.67 -16.06
N SER A 134 -9.06 0.59 -17.38
CA SER A 134 -9.00 1.77 -18.24
C SER A 134 -10.14 2.77 -18.00
N VAL A 135 -11.31 2.29 -17.56
CA VAL A 135 -12.47 3.14 -17.25
C VAL A 135 -12.31 3.80 -15.89
N PHE A 136 -11.83 3.05 -14.89
CA PHE A 136 -11.45 3.63 -13.59
C PHE A 136 -10.33 4.66 -13.73
N GLN A 137 -9.35 4.39 -14.59
CA GLN A 137 -8.23 5.31 -14.82
C GLN A 137 -8.69 6.60 -15.52
N LYS A 138 -9.62 6.53 -16.48
CA LYS A 138 -10.23 7.73 -17.08
C LYS A 138 -10.97 8.57 -16.04
N LEU A 139 -11.75 7.93 -15.17
CA LEU A 139 -12.45 8.62 -14.09
C LEU A 139 -11.46 9.26 -13.11
N TYR A 140 -10.42 8.52 -12.73
CA TYR A 140 -9.34 9.02 -11.88
C TYR A 140 -8.66 10.24 -12.51
N SER A 141 -8.22 10.14 -13.77
CA SER A 141 -7.59 11.24 -14.48
C SER A 141 -8.49 12.46 -14.60
N TYR A 142 -9.79 12.28 -14.81
CA TYR A 142 -10.78 13.36 -14.87
C TYR A 142 -10.94 14.06 -13.51
N ILE A 143 -11.06 13.32 -12.42
CA ILE A 143 -11.25 13.88 -11.06
C ILE A 143 -9.99 14.63 -10.59
N PHE A 144 -8.81 14.11 -10.89
CA PHE A 144 -7.53 14.64 -10.40
C PHE A 144 -6.74 15.45 -11.44
N ASP A 145 -7.35 15.73 -12.59
CA ASP A 145 -6.80 16.52 -13.70
C ASP A 145 -5.39 16.05 -14.15
N MET A 146 -5.22 14.73 -14.28
CA MET A 146 -3.92 14.13 -14.64
C MET A 146 -3.62 14.17 -16.15
N ASP A 147 -4.64 14.40 -17.00
CA ASP A 147 -4.52 14.34 -18.46
C ASP A 147 -4.25 15.73 -19.11
N ASN A 148 -4.54 16.85 -18.43
CA ASN A 148 -4.31 18.20 -18.98
C ASN A 148 -2.88 18.74 -18.75
N SER A 149 -2.06 18.04 -17.97
CA SER A 149 -0.66 18.34 -17.74
C SER A 149 0.19 17.99 -18.97
N GLY A 150 0.26 18.91 -19.93
CA GLY A 150 1.23 18.84 -21.01
C GLY A 150 2.65 18.70 -20.45
N TYR A 151 3.36 17.65 -20.87
CA TYR A 151 4.73 17.27 -20.55
C TYR A 151 5.67 18.42 -20.13
N ASN A 152 5.59 18.82 -18.86
CA ASN A 152 6.51 19.75 -18.24
C ASN A 152 7.33 18.98 -17.20
N ALA A 153 8.65 19.01 -17.32
CA ALA A 153 9.60 18.32 -16.43
C ALA A 153 9.48 18.73 -14.95
N ALA A 154 8.70 19.77 -14.62
CA ALA A 154 8.41 20.21 -13.26
C ALA A 154 7.26 19.44 -12.56
N GLU A 155 6.52 18.59 -13.29
CA GLU A 155 5.36 17.84 -12.74
C GLU A 155 5.68 16.40 -12.35
N MET A 156 6.89 15.89 -12.62
CA MET A 156 7.30 14.54 -12.19
C MET A 156 7.44 14.41 -10.66
N ASP A 157 7.52 15.53 -9.93
CA ASP A 157 7.61 15.58 -8.47
C ASP A 157 6.24 15.79 -7.78
N ARG A 158 5.12 15.85 -8.51
CA ARG A 158 3.80 15.93 -7.85
C ARG A 158 3.41 14.57 -7.29
N PRO A 159 3.09 14.47 -5.99
CA PRO A 159 2.64 13.21 -5.41
C PRO A 159 1.33 12.77 -6.08
N VAL A 160 1.32 11.55 -6.62
CA VAL A 160 0.14 10.93 -7.23
C VAL A 160 -0.96 10.81 -6.16
N PRO A 161 -2.15 11.39 -6.35
CA PRO A 161 -3.22 11.31 -5.36
C PRO A 161 -3.70 9.88 -5.11
N SER A 162 -3.60 9.38 -3.88
CA SER A 162 -4.22 8.10 -3.54
C SER A 162 -5.75 8.25 -3.45
N ALA A 163 -6.50 7.37 -4.11
CA ALA A 163 -7.96 7.40 -4.12
C ALA A 163 -8.57 6.02 -3.83
N ILE A 164 -9.64 6.00 -3.03
CA ILE A 164 -10.44 4.83 -2.72
C ILE A 164 -11.76 4.95 -3.48
N PHE A 165 -12.03 4.03 -4.40
CA PHE A 165 -13.31 3.97 -5.10
C PHE A 165 -14.28 3.10 -4.32
N ILE A 166 -15.44 3.65 -3.96
CA ILE A 166 -16.56 2.93 -3.37
C ILE A 166 -17.65 2.87 -4.43
N VAL A 167 -18.00 1.65 -4.85
CA VAL A 167 -18.94 1.43 -5.95
C VAL A 167 -20.20 0.73 -5.46
N ASN A 168 -21.35 1.18 -5.98
CA ASN A 168 -22.65 0.58 -5.74
C ASN A 168 -23.36 0.34 -7.08
N PHE A 169 -22.93 -0.70 -7.79
CA PHE A 169 -23.46 -1.02 -9.11
C PHE A 169 -24.86 -1.62 -9.06
N ASP A 170 -25.59 -1.45 -10.16
CA ASP A 170 -26.88 -2.09 -10.35
C ASP A 170 -26.75 -3.44 -11.06
N LYS A 171 -26.80 -4.53 -10.29
CA LYS A 171 -26.69 -5.89 -10.83
C LYS A 171 -27.73 -6.22 -11.90
N VAL A 172 -28.96 -5.69 -11.82
CA VAL A 172 -29.98 -5.96 -12.85
C VAL A 172 -29.59 -5.34 -14.20
N ARG A 173 -28.96 -4.16 -14.17
CA ARG A 173 -28.42 -3.51 -15.37
C ARG A 173 -27.19 -4.22 -15.91
N MET A 174 -26.31 -4.65 -15.01
CA MET A 174 -25.09 -5.37 -15.34
C MET A 174 -25.31 -6.82 -15.76
N ASP A 175 -26.50 -7.39 -15.57
CA ASP A 175 -26.79 -8.78 -15.95
C ASP A 175 -26.57 -8.99 -17.45
N PRO A 176 -25.58 -9.80 -17.88
CA PRO A 176 -25.28 -10.04 -19.29
C PRO A 176 -26.38 -10.84 -20.00
N ARG A 177 -27.26 -11.53 -19.25
CA ARG A 177 -28.43 -12.23 -19.80
C ARG A 177 -29.52 -11.25 -20.22
N ASN A 178 -29.54 -10.06 -19.62
CA ASN A 178 -30.54 -9.04 -19.90
C ASN A 178 -30.11 -8.17 -21.09
N LYS A 179 -30.68 -8.45 -22.26
CA LYS A 179 -30.42 -7.73 -23.52
C LYS A 179 -31.38 -6.57 -23.79
N GLU A 180 -32.41 -6.40 -22.98
CA GLU A 180 -33.46 -5.40 -23.19
C GLU A 180 -33.05 -4.01 -22.67
N ILE A 181 -32.09 -3.95 -21.74
CA ILE A 181 -31.61 -2.70 -21.16
C ILE A 181 -30.55 -2.07 -22.05
N ASP A 182 -30.90 -0.95 -22.67
CA ASP A 182 -29.97 -0.06 -23.37
C ASP A 182 -29.30 0.90 -22.37
N LEU A 183 -28.06 0.58 -21.98
CA LEU A 183 -27.26 1.40 -21.07
C LEU A 183 -26.89 2.76 -21.67
N ASP A 184 -26.72 2.87 -22.99
CA ASP A 184 -26.32 4.14 -23.62
C ASP A 184 -27.43 5.18 -23.50
N SER A 185 -28.70 4.76 -23.59
CA SER A 185 -29.87 5.62 -23.33
C SER A 185 -29.92 6.15 -21.89
N LEU A 186 -29.37 5.39 -20.93
CA LEU A 186 -29.35 5.71 -19.51
C LEU A 186 -28.17 6.62 -19.12
N MET A 187 -27.20 6.87 -19.99
CA MET A 187 -26.09 7.80 -19.70
C MET A 187 -26.61 9.21 -19.35
N TYR A 188 -27.61 9.69 -20.11
CA TYR A 188 -28.24 11.00 -19.93
C TYR A 188 -29.75 10.90 -19.63
N GLY A 189 -30.28 9.68 -19.55
CA GLY A 189 -31.68 9.41 -19.23
C GLY A 189 -31.99 9.61 -17.75
N LYS A 190 -33.27 9.83 -17.42
CA LYS A 190 -33.70 9.92 -16.02
C LYS A 190 -33.85 8.52 -15.43
N ILE A 191 -33.08 8.22 -14.38
CA ILE A 191 -33.27 7.00 -13.60
C ILE A 191 -34.43 7.19 -12.62
N THR A 192 -35.43 6.31 -12.68
CA THR A 192 -36.60 6.34 -11.80
C THR A 192 -36.35 5.62 -10.48
N GLN A 193 -37.13 6.00 -9.46
CA GLN A 193 -37.20 5.27 -8.20
C GLN A 193 -37.74 3.86 -8.44
N ARG A 194 -37.27 2.90 -7.63
CA ARG A 194 -37.67 1.50 -7.70
C ARG A 194 -38.81 1.19 -6.74
N THR A 195 -39.68 0.28 -7.16
CA THR A 195 -40.67 -0.36 -6.31
C THR A 195 -40.01 -1.38 -5.37
N GLU A 196 -40.71 -1.81 -4.32
CA GLU A 196 -40.20 -2.81 -3.38
C GLU A 196 -39.90 -4.16 -4.06
N GLU A 197 -40.70 -4.54 -5.05
CA GLU A 197 -40.49 -5.77 -5.84
C GLU A 197 -39.22 -5.67 -6.69
N GLU A 198 -38.96 -4.51 -7.31
CA GLU A 198 -37.74 -4.26 -8.07
C GLU A 198 -36.50 -4.18 -7.18
N MET A 199 -36.64 -3.76 -5.92
CA MET A 199 -35.55 -3.81 -4.94
C MET A 199 -35.21 -5.26 -4.57
N LYS A 200 -36.19 -6.15 -4.42
CA LYS A 200 -35.93 -7.58 -4.14
C LYS A 200 -35.20 -8.29 -5.28
N ARG A 201 -35.44 -7.86 -6.53
CA ARG A 201 -34.76 -8.40 -7.72
C ARG A 201 -33.34 -7.87 -7.89
N GLN A 202 -32.90 -6.95 -7.03
CA GLN A 202 -31.63 -6.27 -7.19
C GLN A 202 -30.41 -7.17 -7.03
N GLU A 203 -30.55 -8.34 -6.39
CA GLU A 203 -29.46 -9.30 -6.32
C GLU A 203 -29.15 -9.99 -7.65
N GLY A 204 -30.01 -9.83 -8.67
CA GLY A 204 -29.79 -10.31 -10.03
C GLY A 204 -29.81 -11.84 -10.20
N GLU A 205 -29.86 -12.61 -9.11
CA GLU A 205 -29.73 -14.08 -9.12
C GLU A 205 -28.47 -14.56 -9.86
N TYR A 206 -27.35 -13.85 -9.70
CA TYR A 206 -26.04 -14.25 -10.21
C TYR A 206 -24.91 -13.71 -9.32
N ILE A 207 -23.74 -14.33 -9.43
CA ILE A 207 -22.51 -13.89 -8.78
C ILE A 207 -21.50 -13.51 -9.87
N TYR A 208 -20.78 -12.42 -9.67
CA TYR A 208 -19.64 -12.06 -10.51
C TYR A 208 -18.38 -11.90 -9.67
N LEU A 209 -17.24 -12.29 -10.24
CA LEU A 209 -15.93 -12.18 -9.62
C LEU A 209 -15.00 -11.38 -10.54
N LEU A 210 -14.31 -10.38 -9.99
CA LEU A 210 -13.21 -9.74 -10.72
C LEU A 210 -11.95 -10.61 -10.61
N LEU A 211 -11.53 -11.23 -11.71
CA LEU A 211 -10.20 -11.80 -11.91
C LEU A 211 -9.16 -10.66 -11.92
N ASP A 212 -7.94 -10.94 -11.50
CA ASP A 212 -6.90 -9.97 -11.08
C ASP A 212 -7.14 -9.26 -9.73
N ILE A 213 -8.40 -9.09 -9.32
CA ILE A 213 -8.75 -9.20 -7.89
C ILE A 213 -8.97 -10.68 -7.58
N ARG A 214 -7.98 -11.53 -7.91
CA ARG A 214 -7.86 -12.88 -7.34
C ARG A 214 -7.43 -12.80 -5.88
N LEU A 215 -8.15 -12.01 -5.11
CA LEU A 215 -8.44 -12.35 -3.73
C LEU A 215 -9.67 -13.26 -3.78
N SER A 216 -9.47 -14.49 -4.26
CA SER A 216 -10.22 -15.59 -3.65
C SER A 216 -10.09 -15.37 -2.15
N ALA A 217 -11.19 -15.49 -1.39
CA ALA A 217 -11.09 -15.40 0.05
C ALA A 217 -9.90 -16.28 0.46
N PRO A 218 -8.95 -15.83 1.31
CA PRO A 218 -7.59 -16.38 1.37
C PRO A 218 -7.50 -17.91 1.45
N TYR A 219 -8.58 -18.53 1.91
CA TYR A 219 -8.83 -19.95 2.05
C TYR A 219 -9.40 -20.69 0.83
N GLU A 220 -9.56 -20.09 -0.34
CA GLU A 220 -10.15 -20.74 -1.51
C GLU A 220 -9.17 -20.72 -2.69
N LYS A 221 -8.89 -21.88 -3.27
CA LYS A 221 -8.05 -22.02 -4.46
C LYS A 221 -8.74 -22.90 -5.50
N ALA A 222 -8.79 -22.43 -6.74
CA ALA A 222 -9.19 -23.25 -7.88
C ALA A 222 -8.16 -24.36 -8.13
N SER A 223 -8.57 -25.63 -8.09
CA SER A 223 -7.68 -26.77 -8.38
C SER A 223 -7.94 -27.30 -9.77
N HIS A 224 -6.99 -27.03 -10.69
CA HIS A 224 -7.04 -27.55 -12.05
C HIS A 224 -7.03 -29.08 -12.13
N VAL A 225 -6.50 -29.77 -11.11
CA VAL A 225 -6.47 -31.24 -11.05
C VAL A 225 -7.82 -31.84 -10.68
N HIS A 226 -8.68 -31.08 -9.99
CA HIS A 226 -9.96 -31.58 -9.46
C HIS A 226 -11.18 -30.90 -10.11
N GLU A 227 -10.97 -30.00 -11.07
CA GLU A 227 -12.00 -29.22 -11.78
C GLU A 227 -13.07 -28.60 -10.85
N ARG A 228 -12.67 -28.21 -9.63
CA ARG A 228 -13.53 -27.56 -8.63
C ARG A 228 -12.73 -26.62 -7.74
N SER A 229 -13.40 -25.66 -7.10
CA SER A 229 -12.77 -24.88 -6.03
C SER A 229 -12.49 -25.80 -4.84
N ILE A 230 -11.25 -25.76 -4.36
CA ILE A 230 -10.85 -26.46 -3.14
C ILE A 230 -10.67 -25.42 -2.06
N VAL A 231 -11.47 -25.59 -1.01
CA VAL A 231 -11.38 -24.76 0.19
C VAL A 231 -10.18 -25.25 1.01
N ASN A 232 -9.11 -24.47 1.01
CA ASN A 232 -7.94 -24.67 1.83
C ASN A 232 -7.99 -23.74 3.06
N TRP A 233 -8.55 -24.24 4.15
CA TRP A 233 -8.66 -23.49 5.41
C TRP A 233 -7.32 -23.14 6.08
N LEU A 234 -6.16 -23.45 5.47
CA LEU A 234 -4.85 -23.00 5.95
C LEU A 234 -4.79 -21.48 6.20
N TRP A 235 -5.55 -20.71 5.43
CA TRP A 235 -5.56 -19.25 5.45
C TRP A 235 -6.73 -18.62 6.21
N SER A 236 -7.84 -19.34 6.37
CA SER A 236 -8.96 -18.94 7.22
C SER A 236 -8.73 -19.49 8.62
N ALA A 237 -8.09 -18.70 9.47
CA ALA A 237 -8.02 -18.91 10.91
C ALA A 237 -7.79 -20.38 11.36
N GLY A 238 -6.55 -20.86 11.43
CA GLY A 238 -6.38 -22.18 12.07
C GLY A 238 -5.05 -22.93 12.10
N CYS A 239 -3.92 -22.39 11.63
CA CYS A 239 -2.61 -22.95 11.98
C CYS A 239 -1.74 -21.88 12.64
N HIS A 240 -2.29 -21.31 13.71
CA HIS A 240 -1.69 -20.29 14.53
C HIS A 240 -1.77 -20.73 16.00
N PRO A 241 -0.65 -20.89 16.73
CA PRO A 241 -0.67 -21.38 18.11
C PRO A 241 -1.45 -20.49 19.10
N PHE A 242 -1.82 -19.26 18.73
CA PHE A 242 -2.51 -18.31 19.63
C PHE A 242 -3.98 -18.04 19.26
N GLY A 243 -4.58 -18.86 18.39
CA GLY A 243 -6.01 -18.79 18.06
C GLY A 243 -6.90 -19.68 18.95
N PRO A 244 -8.14 -19.28 19.28
CA PRO A 244 -9.05 -20.04 20.14
C PRO A 244 -9.53 -21.39 19.55
N PHE A 245 -9.30 -21.62 18.25
CA PHE A 245 -9.63 -22.86 17.54
C PHE A 245 -8.40 -23.60 17.00
N SER A 246 -7.20 -23.27 17.46
CA SER A 246 -5.97 -23.94 17.00
C SER A 246 -5.85 -25.34 17.59
N ASN A 247 -5.94 -26.35 16.73
CA ASN A 247 -5.67 -27.75 17.08
C ASN A 247 -4.21 -28.17 16.83
N THR A 248 -3.30 -27.21 16.56
CA THR A 248 -1.89 -27.49 16.26
C THR A 248 -0.95 -26.57 17.03
N SER A 249 0.18 -27.13 17.47
CA SER A 249 1.30 -26.38 18.07
C SER A 249 2.29 -25.87 17.03
N GLN A 250 2.07 -26.18 15.75
CA GLN A 250 2.98 -25.84 14.65
C GLN A 250 2.44 -24.66 13.83
N MET A 251 3.35 -23.77 13.42
CA MET A 251 3.05 -22.66 12.54
C MET A 251 3.04 -23.14 11.08
N SER A 252 2.05 -22.70 10.29
CA SER A 252 1.99 -23.01 8.85
C SER A 252 3.33 -22.69 8.17
N GLN A 253 3.81 -23.57 7.28
CA GLN A 253 5.01 -23.33 6.47
C GLN A 253 4.92 -21.99 5.74
N MET A 254 3.73 -21.62 5.27
CA MET A 254 3.51 -20.35 4.61
C MET A 254 3.65 -19.14 5.54
N LEU A 255 3.23 -19.26 6.81
CA LEU A 255 3.47 -18.21 7.80
C LEU A 255 4.96 -18.10 8.15
N GLN A 256 5.67 -19.24 8.18
CA GLN A 256 7.12 -19.25 8.33
C GLN A 256 7.81 -18.56 7.14
N ASP A 257 7.38 -18.86 5.91
CA ASP A 257 7.93 -18.28 4.68
C ASP A 257 7.66 -16.76 4.59
N VAL A 258 6.44 -16.33 4.95
CA VAL A 258 6.09 -14.90 5.02
C VAL A 258 6.90 -14.18 6.10
N ALA A 259 7.05 -14.79 7.28
CA ALA A 259 7.87 -14.23 8.34
C ALA A 259 9.33 -14.09 7.91
N LEU A 260 9.92 -15.14 7.31
CA LEU A 260 11.29 -15.11 6.78
C LEU A 260 11.48 -14.03 5.73
N ARG A 261 10.55 -13.92 4.76
CA ARG A 261 10.58 -12.89 3.72
C ARG A 261 10.54 -11.48 4.31
N ASN A 262 9.65 -11.24 5.28
CA ASN A 262 9.54 -9.95 5.94
C ASN A 262 10.81 -9.61 6.74
N THR A 263 11.42 -10.60 7.40
CA THR A 263 12.70 -10.42 8.09
C THR A 263 13.83 -10.07 7.12
N ILE A 264 13.92 -10.74 5.97
CA ILE A 264 14.90 -10.43 4.92
C ILE A 264 14.73 -8.98 4.45
N TYR A 265 13.50 -8.57 4.13
CA TYR A 265 13.25 -7.20 3.68
C TYR A 265 13.56 -6.15 4.74
N ALA A 266 13.20 -6.38 6.00
CA ALA A 266 13.51 -5.44 7.08
C ALA A 266 15.03 -5.25 7.26
N ARG A 267 15.82 -6.32 7.11
CA ARG A 267 17.29 -6.25 7.21
C ARG A 267 17.91 -5.49 6.05
N VAL A 268 17.50 -5.81 4.82
CA VAL A 268 17.98 -5.13 3.61
C VAL A 268 17.60 -3.65 3.64
N ASP A 269 16.37 -3.32 4.02
CA ASP A 269 15.91 -1.94 4.11
C ASP A 269 16.68 -1.14 5.17
N SER A 270 16.95 -1.74 6.34
CA SER A 270 17.78 -1.11 7.39
C SER A 270 19.22 -0.88 6.92
N ALA A 271 19.81 -1.83 6.19
CA ALA A 271 21.14 -1.69 5.61
C ALA A 271 21.17 -0.57 4.55
N LEU A 272 20.17 -0.52 3.66
CA LEU A 272 20.05 0.51 2.63
C LEU A 272 19.88 1.92 3.24
N HIS A 273 19.09 2.06 4.30
CA HIS A 273 18.96 3.32 5.03
C HIS A 273 20.30 3.78 5.60
N ARG A 274 21.05 2.89 6.26
CA ARG A 274 22.40 3.21 6.77
C ARG A 274 23.37 3.62 5.68
N ILE A 275 23.33 2.98 4.51
CA ILE A 275 24.17 3.35 3.36
C ILE A 275 23.81 4.76 2.86
N ARG A 276 22.51 5.07 2.76
CA ARG A 276 22.03 6.40 2.37
C ARG A 276 22.46 7.48 3.36
N ASP A 277 22.26 7.26 4.66
CA ASP A 277 22.67 8.19 5.72
C ASP A 277 24.18 8.44 5.68
N THR A 278 24.97 7.38 5.50
CA THR A 278 26.43 7.49 5.41
C THR A 278 26.85 8.24 4.15
N SER A 279 26.19 8.01 3.02
CA SER A 279 26.43 8.74 1.77
C SER A 279 26.11 10.23 1.93
N GLU A 280 25.01 10.58 2.59
CA GLU A 280 24.64 11.97 2.88
C GLU A 280 25.66 12.65 3.80
N TYR A 281 26.15 11.93 4.82
CA TYR A 281 27.23 12.41 5.69
C TYR A 281 28.52 12.69 4.91
N VAL A 282 28.92 11.77 4.01
CA VAL A 282 30.11 11.96 3.16
C VAL A 282 29.93 13.15 2.21
N GLN A 283 28.74 13.35 1.64
CA GLN A 283 28.44 14.51 0.79
C GLN A 283 28.50 15.82 1.58
N THR A 284 27.99 15.83 2.81
CA THR A 284 28.03 16.99 3.69
C THR A 284 29.46 17.33 4.09
N PHE A 285 30.26 16.33 4.48
CA PHE A 285 31.68 16.49 4.76
C PHE A 285 32.44 17.03 3.55
N ALA A 286 32.19 16.47 2.35
CA ALA A 286 32.80 16.95 1.12
C ALA A 286 32.44 18.42 0.84
N ALA A 287 31.17 18.81 1.01
CA ALA A 287 30.72 20.18 0.81
C ALA A 287 31.33 21.17 1.82
N GLU A 288 31.55 20.74 3.06
CA GLU A 288 32.08 21.58 4.13
C GLU A 288 33.61 21.76 4.01
N TYR A 289 34.34 20.68 3.78
CA TYR A 289 35.80 20.64 3.88
C TYR A 289 36.53 20.61 2.52
N LEU A 290 35.86 20.24 1.41
CA LEU A 290 36.46 20.10 0.08
C LEU A 290 36.08 21.24 -0.87
N LYS A 291 35.96 22.46 -0.34
CA LYS A 291 35.79 23.66 -1.16
C LYS A 291 37.08 23.95 -1.94
N THR A 292 36.93 24.33 -3.21
CA THR A 292 38.03 24.95 -3.94
C THR A 292 38.48 26.24 -3.21
N PRO A 293 39.73 26.71 -3.35
CA PRO A 293 40.22 27.92 -2.67
C PRO A 293 39.43 29.21 -2.97
N LEU A 294 38.47 29.17 -3.90
CA LEU A 294 37.56 30.27 -4.25
C LEU A 294 36.10 30.02 -3.81
N SER A 295 35.82 28.97 -3.02
CA SER A 295 34.49 28.65 -2.47
C SER A 295 33.38 28.44 -3.51
N GLU A 296 33.72 28.10 -4.75
CA GLU A 296 32.73 27.78 -5.78
C GLU A 296 32.32 26.30 -5.72
N PRO A 297 31.01 25.96 -5.81
CA PRO A 297 30.57 24.58 -6.01
C PRO A 297 31.07 24.09 -7.37
N VAL A 298 31.58 22.86 -7.41
CA VAL A 298 32.22 22.27 -8.59
C VAL A 298 31.21 22.18 -9.73
N LYS A 299 31.25 23.14 -10.67
CA LYS A 299 30.48 23.05 -11.92
C LYS A 299 30.95 21.83 -12.72
N GLY A 300 30.05 20.84 -12.83
CA GLY A 300 30.20 19.62 -13.62
C GLY A 300 28.95 19.38 -14.45
N LYS A 301 29.13 18.82 -15.66
CA LYS A 301 28.16 18.79 -16.76
C LYS A 301 26.86 18.02 -16.43
N LYS A 302 25.75 18.50 -16.99
CA LYS A 302 24.33 18.14 -16.72
C LYS A 302 23.89 16.66 -16.79
N ASN A 303 24.75 15.69 -17.07
CA ASN A 303 24.32 14.30 -17.35
C ASN A 303 25.06 13.21 -16.54
N LYS A 304 25.61 13.53 -15.36
CA LYS A 304 26.21 12.53 -14.44
C LYS A 304 25.77 12.80 -13.00
N SER A 305 25.65 11.76 -12.17
CA SER A 305 25.32 11.97 -10.75
C SER A 305 26.45 12.78 -10.10
N SER A 306 26.11 13.62 -9.10
CA SER A 306 27.10 14.44 -8.40
C SER A 306 28.27 13.56 -7.90
N THR A 307 27.96 12.36 -7.40
CA THR A 307 28.89 11.35 -6.88
C THR A 307 29.94 10.91 -7.92
N GLU A 308 29.55 10.63 -9.16
CA GLU A 308 30.48 10.23 -10.24
C GLU A 308 31.43 11.37 -10.63
N LEU A 309 30.95 12.62 -10.59
CA LEU A 309 31.76 13.80 -10.91
C LEU A 309 32.87 14.08 -9.87
N TRP A 310 32.64 13.71 -8.61
CA TRP A 310 33.64 13.83 -7.54
C TRP A 310 34.70 12.73 -7.63
N LEU A 311 34.30 11.48 -7.86
CA LEU A 311 35.21 10.34 -8.04
C LEU A 311 36.15 10.54 -9.25
N GLU A 312 35.60 11.01 -10.37
CA GLU A 312 36.36 11.19 -11.62
C GLU A 312 37.38 12.34 -11.54
N LYS A 313 37.09 13.42 -10.79
CA LYS A 313 37.96 14.61 -10.70
C LYS A 313 39.04 14.53 -9.64
N PHE A 314 38.80 13.85 -8.52
CA PHE A 314 39.78 13.76 -7.42
C PHE A 314 40.76 12.59 -7.58
N TYR A 315 40.37 11.48 -8.22
CA TYR A 315 41.14 10.23 -8.11
C TYR A 315 41.70 9.68 -9.43
N LYS A 316 41.23 10.13 -10.60
CA LYS A 316 41.85 9.75 -11.89
C LYS A 316 43.00 10.65 -12.33
N LYS A 317 43.19 11.81 -11.70
CA LYS A 317 44.20 12.79 -12.10
C LYS A 317 45.26 12.90 -10.99
N LYS A 318 46.41 12.25 -11.15
CA LYS A 318 47.55 12.41 -10.23
C LYS A 318 47.91 13.89 -10.12
N THR A 319 47.81 14.47 -8.94
CA THR A 319 48.26 15.85 -8.66
C THR A 319 49.35 15.84 -7.60
N ASN A 320 50.20 16.86 -7.57
CA ASN A 320 51.30 17.01 -6.61
C ASN A 320 50.86 17.74 -5.31
N LEU A 321 49.56 17.83 -5.05
CA LEU A 321 49.00 18.50 -3.86
C LEU A 321 48.56 17.44 -2.83
N PRO A 322 48.61 17.74 -1.53
CA PRO A 322 48.11 16.82 -0.51
C PRO A 322 46.60 16.61 -0.72
N GLU A 323 46.24 15.35 -0.94
CA GLU A 323 44.88 14.95 -1.24
C GLU A 323 44.04 14.93 0.05
N PRO A 324 42.74 15.25 -0.06
CA PRO A 324 41.88 15.35 1.12
C PRO A 324 41.53 14.01 1.77
N LEU A 325 41.51 12.92 0.99
CA LEU A 325 41.37 11.56 1.51
C LEU A 325 42.43 10.67 0.86
N PRO A 326 42.98 9.68 1.58
CA PRO A 326 43.92 8.72 1.01
C PRO A 326 43.25 7.91 -0.12
N HIS A 327 43.93 7.80 -1.27
CA HIS A 327 43.47 6.99 -2.41
C HIS A 327 43.10 5.55 -2.00
N GLU A 328 43.89 4.95 -1.11
CA GLU A 328 43.65 3.59 -0.58
C GLU A 328 42.29 3.46 0.11
N LEU A 329 41.82 4.52 0.78
CA LEU A 329 40.54 4.52 1.49
C LEU A 329 39.36 4.61 0.51
N VAL A 330 39.51 5.36 -0.58
CA VAL A 330 38.50 5.50 -1.62
C VAL A 330 38.42 4.25 -2.48
N GLU A 331 39.55 3.69 -2.89
CA GLU A 331 39.60 2.42 -3.62
C GLU A 331 38.99 1.27 -2.79
N ARG A 332 39.23 1.27 -1.47
CA ARG A 332 38.60 0.31 -0.56
C ARG A 332 37.09 0.51 -0.44
N LEU A 333 36.61 1.75 -0.50
CA LEU A 333 35.18 2.06 -0.47
C LEU A 333 34.48 1.66 -1.78
N GLU A 334 35.08 1.97 -2.93
CA GLU A 334 34.57 1.54 -4.24
C GLU A 334 34.42 0.01 -4.29
N LYS A 335 35.48 -0.71 -3.91
CA LYS A 335 35.45 -2.18 -3.84
C LYS A 335 34.39 -2.71 -2.87
N PHE A 336 34.14 -2.00 -1.77
CA PHE A 336 33.11 -2.38 -0.81
C PHE A 336 31.70 -2.19 -1.38
N LEU A 337 31.46 -1.09 -2.11
CA LEU A 337 30.17 -0.83 -2.75
C LEU A 337 29.90 -1.79 -3.92
N ASP A 338 30.91 -2.10 -4.72
CA ASP A 338 30.81 -3.10 -5.80
C ASP A 338 30.43 -4.48 -5.24
N ASN A 339 31.10 -4.91 -4.16
CA ASN A 339 30.77 -6.16 -3.49
C ASN A 339 29.34 -6.17 -2.92
N LEU A 340 28.87 -5.05 -2.34
CA LEU A 340 27.51 -4.94 -1.83
C LEU A 340 26.46 -5.02 -2.95
N GLU A 341 26.76 -4.47 -4.14
CA GLU A 341 25.87 -4.59 -5.30
C GLU A 341 25.75 -6.05 -5.74
N GLU A 342 26.86 -6.78 -5.81
CA GLU A 342 26.87 -8.22 -6.11
C GLU A 342 26.06 -9.02 -5.08
N GLU A 343 26.24 -8.75 -3.78
CA GLU A 343 25.48 -9.42 -2.69
C GLU A 343 23.96 -9.15 -2.79
N LEU A 344 23.56 -7.93 -3.15
CA LEU A 344 22.14 -7.58 -3.33
C LEU A 344 21.54 -8.26 -4.56
N VAL A 345 22.29 -8.39 -5.66
CA VAL A 345 21.87 -9.12 -6.86
C VAL A 345 21.69 -10.60 -6.53
N ASP A 346 22.64 -11.20 -5.83
CA ASP A 346 22.54 -12.59 -5.39
C ASP A 346 21.34 -12.81 -4.47
N LEU A 347 21.11 -11.92 -3.50
CA LEU A 347 19.93 -11.97 -2.63
C LEU A 347 18.62 -11.87 -3.42
N SER A 348 18.57 -11.00 -4.44
CA SER A 348 17.40 -10.85 -5.30
C SER A 348 17.09 -12.14 -6.08
N SER A 349 18.14 -12.84 -6.55
CA SER A 349 18.00 -14.12 -7.24
C SER A 349 17.45 -15.21 -6.32
N LEU A 350 17.95 -15.29 -5.08
CA LEU A 350 17.48 -16.25 -4.08
C LEU A 350 16.02 -16.02 -3.69
N LEU A 351 15.58 -14.75 -3.64
CA LEU A 351 14.18 -14.39 -3.41
C LEU A 351 13.28 -14.76 -4.59
N TYR A 352 13.75 -14.56 -5.82
CA TYR A 352 13.03 -14.91 -7.05
C TYR A 352 12.84 -16.44 -7.18
N ASP A 353 13.87 -17.21 -6.84
CA ASP A 353 13.85 -18.67 -6.85
C ASP A 353 13.15 -19.30 -5.62
N HIS A 354 12.52 -18.49 -4.77
CA HIS A 354 11.86 -18.91 -3.52
C HIS A 354 12.77 -19.67 -2.54
N ARG A 355 14.08 -19.45 -2.58
CA ARG A 355 15.07 -20.05 -1.65
C ARG A 355 15.20 -19.21 -0.38
N LEU A 356 14.10 -19.08 0.36
CA LEU A 356 13.97 -18.14 1.49
C LEU A 356 14.93 -18.42 2.66
N GLN A 357 15.33 -19.67 2.89
CA GLN A 357 16.30 -20.01 3.93
C GLN A 357 17.71 -19.53 3.58
N ASP A 358 18.11 -19.72 2.32
CA ASP A 358 19.41 -19.24 1.83
C ASP A 358 19.42 -17.71 1.75
N ALA A 359 18.33 -17.10 1.30
CA ALA A 359 18.15 -15.65 1.31
C ALA A 359 18.19 -15.08 2.73
N HIS A 360 17.63 -15.80 3.72
CA HIS A 360 17.69 -15.37 5.12
C HIS A 360 19.12 -15.37 5.66
N LEU A 361 19.90 -16.41 5.36
CA LEU A 361 21.32 -16.47 5.72
C LEU A 361 22.13 -15.37 5.04
N ASN A 362 21.87 -15.09 3.76
CA ASN A 362 22.56 -14.06 2.99
C ASN A 362 22.16 -12.62 3.40
N SER A 363 20.95 -12.44 3.95
CA SER A 363 20.47 -11.14 4.45
C SER A 363 20.99 -10.76 5.86
N SER A 364 21.82 -11.61 6.48
CA SER A 364 22.34 -11.44 7.84
C SER A 364 23.70 -10.75 7.83
#